data_AF-A6IKP8-F1
#
_entry.id   AF-A6IKP8-F1
#
_cell.length_a   1.000
_cell.length_b   1.000
_cell.length_c   1.000
_cell.angle_alpha   90.00
_cell.angle_beta   90.00
_cell.angle_gamma   90.00
#
_symmetry.space_group_name_H-M   'P 1'
#
loop_
_entity.id
_entity.type
_entity.pdbx_description
1 polymer ?
#
loop_
_entity_poly.entity_id
_entity_poly.type
_entity_poly.pdbx_seq_one_letter_code
_entity_poly.pdbx_strand_id
1 'polypeptide(L)' 'MSDQAIMELNLPTGIPIVYELNQELKPTKPMRFLGDEETVRKAMEAVAAQGKAK' A
#
# COMPACT_ATOMS: atom_id res chain seq x y z
N MET A 1 -13.57 -3.07 1.82
CA MET A 1 -12.34 -3.89 1.75
C MET A 1 -12.74 -5.29 2.18
N SER A 2 -12.40 -6.34 1.42
CA SER A 2 -12.63 -7.75 1.81
C SER A 2 -11.36 -8.34 2.44
N ASP A 3 -11.50 -9.43 3.19
CA ASP A 3 -10.37 -10.12 3.83
C ASP A 3 -9.34 -10.57 2.80
N GLN A 4 -9.79 -11.10 1.66
CA GLN A 4 -8.91 -11.48 0.56
C GLN A 4 -8.15 -10.27 -0.01
N ALA A 5 -8.83 -9.13 -0.18
CA ALA A 5 -8.17 -7.91 -0.65
C ALA A 5 -7.13 -7.37 0.34
N ILE A 6 -7.29 -7.61 1.65
CA ILE A 6 -6.28 -7.29 2.66
C ILE A 6 -5.07 -8.22 2.52
N MET A 7 -5.28 -9.52 2.30
CA MET A 7 -4.19 -10.49 2.17
C MET A 7 -3.32 -10.25 0.93
N GLU A 8 -3.91 -9.71 -0.15
CA GLU A 8 -3.19 -9.38 -1.39
C GLU A 8 -2.50 -8.00 -1.33
N LEU A 9 -2.70 -7.21 -0.28
CA LEU A 9 -2.16 -5.86 -0.14
C LEU A 9 -0.70 -5.86 0.35
N ASN A 10 0.24 -5.83 -0.59
CA ASN A 10 1.67 -5.69 -0.32
C ASN A 10 2.07 -4.22 -0.19
N LEU A 11 2.12 -3.69 1.04
CA LEU A 11 2.52 -2.30 1.28
C LEU A 11 4.04 -2.12 1.10
N PRO A 12 4.48 -1.08 0.37
CA PRO A 12 5.90 -0.78 0.19
C PRO A 12 6.54 -0.31 1.50
N THR A 13 7.79 -0.68 1.74
CA THR A 13 8.55 -0.24 2.92
C THR A 13 9.22 1.12 2.66
N GLY A 14 9.23 2.00 3.68
CA GLY A 14 9.91 3.29 3.60
C GLY A 14 9.21 4.38 2.78
N ILE A 15 7.99 4.13 2.29
CA ILE A 15 7.19 5.10 1.53
C ILE A 15 6.03 5.62 2.39
N PRO A 16 5.85 6.94 2.56
CA PRO A 16 4.72 7.48 3.32
C PRO A 16 3.38 7.18 2.65
N ILE A 17 2.39 6.80 3.45
CA ILE A 17 1.01 6.53 3.02
C ILE A 17 0.09 7.60 3.60
N VAL A 18 -0.66 8.27 2.74
CA VAL A 18 -1.62 9.30 3.12
C VAL A 18 -3.03 8.74 3.06
N TYR A 19 -3.76 8.94 4.15
CA TYR A 19 -5.19 8.70 4.24
C TYR A 19 -5.92 10.03 4.45
N GLU A 20 -6.98 10.24 3.68
CA GLU A 20 -7.97 11.28 3.95
C GLU A 20 -9.13 10.64 4.71
N LEU A 21 -9.38 11.10 5.94
CA LEU A 21 -10.43 10.57 6.81
C LEU A 21 -11.55 11.59 6.98
N ASN A 22 -12.78 11.11 7.12
CA ASN A 22 -13.91 11.96 7.54
C ASN A 22 -13.96 12.07 9.08
N GLN A 23 -14.96 12.82 9.58
CA GLN A 23 -15.18 13.03 11.02
C GLN A 23 -15.48 11.73 11.79
N GLU A 24 -15.91 10.67 11.11
CA GLU A 24 -16.13 9.34 11.70
C GLU A 24 -14.87 8.45 11.62
N LEU A 25 -13.72 9.02 11.27
CA LEU A 25 -12.45 8.31 11.07
C LEU A 25 -12.49 7.26 9.95
N LYS A 26 -13.42 7.39 8.99
CA LYS A 26 -13.51 6.52 7.82
C LYS A 26 -12.72 7.12 6.65
N PRO A 27 -11.94 6.31 5.91
CA PRO A 27 -11.28 6.75 4.68
C PRO A 27 -12.30 7.27 3.66
N THR A 28 -12.12 8.50 3.19
CA THR A 28 -12.94 9.10 2.13
C THR A 28 -12.38 8.82 0.74
N LYS A 29 -11.08 8.51 0.67
CA LYS A 29 -10.37 8.16 -0.57
C LYS A 29 -9.50 6.92 -0.36
N PRO A 30 -9.12 6.23 -1.45
CA PRO A 30 -8.10 5.20 -1.40
C PRO A 30 -6.79 5.73 -0.82
N MET A 31 -6.03 4.85 -0.18
CA MET A 31 -4.70 5.16 0.33
C MET A 31 -3.80 5.67 -0.80
N ARG A 32 -3.08 6.76 -0.56
CA ARG A 32 -2.17 7.34 -1.57
C ARG A 32 -0.74 7.26 -1.08
N PHE A 33 0.13 6.69 -1.90
CA PHE A 33 1.57 6.71 -1.66
C PHE A 33 2.14 8.10 -1.99
N LEU A 34 2.97 8.66 -1.11
CA LEU A 34 3.73 9.87 -1.40
C LEU A 34 5.09 9.49 -1.96
N GLY A 35 5.28 9.74 -3.25
CA GLY A 35 6.50 9.44 -3.98
C GLY A 35 6.23 9.40 -5.47
N ASP A 36 7.27 9.15 -6.27
CA ASP A 36 7.08 8.86 -7.68
C ASP A 36 6.47 7.46 -7.87
N GLU A 37 5.61 7.32 -8.87
CA GLU A 37 4.89 6.07 -9.12
C GLU A 37 5.83 4.89 -9.42
N GLU A 38 7.01 5.16 -10.01
CA GLU A 38 7.95 4.13 -10.39
C GLU A 38 8.64 3.50 -9.16
N THR A 39 9.08 4.30 -8.21
CA THR A 39 9.66 3.87 -6.93
C THR A 39 8.62 3.14 -6.09
N VAL A 40 7.39 3.65 -6.04
CA VAL A 40 6.29 3.00 -5.34
C VAL A 40 6.01 1.61 -5.92
N ARG A 41 5.91 1.50 -7.25
CA ARG A 41 5.70 0.22 -7.94
C ARG A 41 6.86 -0.75 -7.67
N LYS A 42 8.12 -0.30 -7.82
CA LYS A 42 9.30 -1.13 -7.56
C LYS A 42 9.35 -1.63 -6.13
N ALA A 43 9.03 -0.78 -5.16
CA ALA A 43 8.99 -1.17 -3.75
C ALA A 43 7.89 -2.19 -3.47
N MET A 44 6.69 -2.04 -4.06
CA MET A 44 5.61 -3.03 -3.94
C MET A 44 6.00 -4.38 -4.56
N GLU A 45 6.62 -4.37 -5.74
CA GLU A 45 7.12 -5.58 -6.40
C GLU A 45 8.22 -6.27 -5.57
N ALA A 46 9.12 -5.49 -4.96
CA ALA A 46 10.17 -6.00 -4.09
C ALA A 46 9.59 -6.70 -2.85
N VAL A 47 8.56 -6.11 -2.23
CA VAL A 47 7.85 -6.72 -1.08
C VAL A 47 7.11 -7.99 -1.50
N ALA A 48 6.43 -7.98 -2.65
CA ALA A 48 5.77 -9.18 -3.16
C ALA A 48 6.75 -10.33 -3.48
N ALA A 49 7.96 -9.98 -3.93
CA ALA A 49 9.03 -10.94 -4.20
C ALA A 49 9.74 -11.45 -2.94
N GLN A 50 9.65 -10.74 -1.81
CA GLN A 50 10.30 -11.12 -0.54
C GLN A 50 9.85 -12.49 -0.02
N GLY A 51 8.60 -12.89 -0.31
CA GLY A 51 8.07 -14.21 0.02
C GLY A 51 8.43 -15.33 -0.97
N LYS A 52 9.07 -15.02 -2.11
CA LYS A 52 9.56 -16.05 -3.03
C LYS A 52 10.84 -16.65 -2.45
N ALA A 53 10.81 -17.95 -2.17
CA ALA A 53 11.99 -18.70 -1.76
C ALA A 53 13.12 -18.51 -2.79
N LYS A 54 14.33 -18.32 -2.28
CA LYS A 54 15.56 -18.27 -3.08
C LYS A 54 15.80 -19.57 -3.83
#